data_AF-A0A6L7CNB5-F1
#
_entry.id   AF-A0A6L7CNB5-F1
#
_cell.length_a   1.000
_cell.length_b   1.000
_cell.length_c   1.000
_cell.angle_alpha   90.00
_cell.angle_beta   90.00
_cell.angle_gamma   90.00
#
_symmetry.space_group_name_H-M   'P 1'
#
loop_
_entity.id
_entity.type
_entity.pdbx_description
1 polymer ?
#
loop_
_entity_poly.entity_id
_entity_poly.type
_entity_poly.pdbx_seq_one_letter_code
_entity_poly.pdbx_strand_id
1 'polypeptide(L)'
;KNGYCYFPFSLNRFVGSLTSDQQKLDSLSKQEISVMRYILDGKDNNDIAEKMFISNKTVSTYKSRLMEKLECKSLMDLYTFAQRNKIG
;
A
#
# COMPACT_ATOMS: atom_id res chain seq x y z
N LYS A 1 -2.61 1.09 24.78
CA LYS A 1 -2.90 0.03 23.79
C LYS A 1 -3.57 0.72 22.61
N ASN A 2 -2.81 1.13 21.59
CA ASN A 2 -3.35 1.94 20.50
C ASN A 2 -4.20 1.08 19.56
N GLY A 3 -5.52 1.28 19.65
CA GLY A 3 -6.47 0.77 18.68
C GLY A 3 -6.37 1.56 17.38
N TYR A 4 -5.79 0.94 16.35
CA TYR A 4 -5.97 1.38 14.98
C TYR A 4 -7.02 0.48 14.34
N CYS A 5 -8.28 0.86 14.51
CA CYS A 5 -9.38 0.38 13.68
C CYS A 5 -9.23 1.05 12.30
N TYR A 6 -8.48 0.44 11.38
CA TYR A 6 -8.40 0.94 10.01
C TYR A 6 -9.43 0.22 9.13
N PHE A 7 -10.62 0.82 9.07
CA PHE A 7 -11.58 0.74 7.97
C PHE A 7 -12.24 -0.64 7.66
N PRO A 8 -13.30 -1.03 8.40
CA PRO A 8 -14.36 -1.87 7.86
C PRO A 8 -15.39 -0.97 7.16
N PHE A 9 -15.01 -0.29 6.08
CA PHE A 9 -16.02 0.38 5.26
C PHE A 9 -16.47 -0.60 4.18
N SER A 10 -17.67 -1.11 4.38
CA SER A 10 -18.42 -2.02 3.50
C SER A 10 -18.13 -3.51 3.70
N LEU A 11 -18.46 -4.03 4.89
CA LEU A 11 -18.97 -5.40 4.95
C LEU A 11 -20.32 -5.42 4.21
N ASN A 12 -20.42 -6.35 3.25
CA ASN A 12 -21.66 -6.89 2.69
C ASN A 12 -22.31 -6.16 1.50
N ARG A 13 -21.70 -6.27 0.31
CA ARG A 13 -22.45 -6.25 -0.95
C ARG A 13 -21.62 -6.90 -2.08
N PHE A 14 -21.91 -8.18 -2.36
CA PHE A 14 -21.58 -8.94 -3.57
C PHE A 14 -20.17 -9.56 -3.76
N VAL A 15 -20.20 -10.83 -4.20
CA VAL A 15 -19.33 -11.48 -5.21
C VAL A 15 -18.09 -12.26 -4.73
N GLY A 16 -18.00 -13.49 -5.23
CA GLY A 16 -17.21 -14.59 -4.68
C GLY A 16 -15.70 -14.52 -4.87
N SER A 17 -15.02 -15.41 -4.16
CA SER A 17 -13.60 -15.78 -4.29
C SER A 17 -12.67 -14.67 -4.81
N LEU A 18 -12.69 -13.50 -4.18
CA LEU A 18 -11.59 -12.55 -4.33
C LEU A 18 -10.37 -13.18 -3.69
N THR A 19 -9.29 -13.32 -4.46
CA THR A 19 -8.00 -13.77 -3.93
C THR A 19 -7.57 -12.85 -2.79
N SER A 20 -6.96 -13.41 -1.74
CA SER A 20 -6.51 -12.66 -0.55
C SER A 20 -5.74 -11.37 -0.89
N ASP A 21 -4.98 -11.38 -1.98
CA ASP A 21 -4.21 -10.21 -2.45
C ASP A 21 -5.08 -9.03 -2.93
N GLN A 22 -6.21 -9.30 -3.60
CA GLN A 22 -7.15 -8.26 -4.03
C GLN A 22 -7.77 -7.54 -2.83
N GLN A 23 -8.14 -8.29 -1.79
CA GLN A 23 -8.68 -7.71 -0.56
C GLN A 23 -7.65 -6.81 0.14
N LYS A 24 -6.37 -7.19 0.12
CA LYS A 24 -5.28 -6.37 0.66
C LYS A 24 -5.12 -5.08 -0.13
N LEU A 25 -5.21 -5.13 -1.46
CA LEU A 25 -5.14 -3.95 -2.33
C LEU A 25 -6.32 -2.99 -2.11
N ASP A 26 -7.54 -3.51 -1.99
CA ASP A 26 -8.74 -2.70 -1.69
C ASP A 26 -8.66 -2.01 -0.32
N SER A 27 -7.90 -2.57 0.63
CA SER A 27 -7.69 -1.96 1.95
C SER A 27 -6.72 -0.76 1.95
N LEU A 28 -6.01 -0.52 0.84
CA LEU A 28 -5.05 0.56 0.72
C LEU A 28 -5.75 1.89 0.49
N SER A 29 -5.26 2.93 1.18
CA SER A 29 -5.65 4.31 0.91
C SER A 29 -5.04 4.81 -0.39
N LYS A 30 -5.67 5.81 -1.00
CA LYS A 30 -5.16 6.52 -2.19
C LYS A 30 -3.69 6.95 -2.03
N GLN A 31 -3.32 7.40 -0.84
CA GLN A 31 -1.94 7.84 -0.55
C GLN A 31 -0.96 6.67 -0.51
N GLU A 32 -1.35 5.53 0.05
CA GLU A 32 -0.53 4.31 0.10
C GLU A 32 -0.36 3.73 -1.30
N ILE A 33 -1.42 3.74 -2.12
CA ILE A 33 -1.36 3.33 -3.53
C ILE A 33 -0.40 4.22 -4.32
N SER A 34 -0.47 5.55 -4.16
CA SER A 34 0.46 6.47 -4.84
C SER A 34 1.92 6.19 -4.45
N VAL A 35 2.19 6.04 -3.14
CA VAL A 35 3.54 5.71 -2.65
C VAL A 35 4.00 4.37 -3.19
N MET A 36 3.14 3.34 -3.19
CA MET A 36 3.44 2.03 -3.77
C MET A 36 3.86 2.14 -5.24
N ARG A 37 3.10 2.88 -6.06
CA ARG A 37 3.41 3.05 -7.49
C ARG A 37 4.76 3.70 -7.72
N TYR A 38 5.10 4.75 -6.97
CA TYR A 38 6.41 5.38 -7.09
C TYR A 38 7.56 4.49 -6.61
N ILE A 39 7.35 3.68 -5.56
CA ILE A 39 8.34 2.69 -5.12
C ILE A 39 8.58 1.66 -6.22
N LEU A 40 7.52 1.18 -6.88
CA LEU A 40 7.61 0.22 -7.99
C LEU A 40 8.28 0.82 -9.24
N ASP A 41 8.15 2.13 -9.45
CA ASP A 41 8.87 2.93 -10.46
C ASP A 41 10.34 3.20 -10.08
N GLY A 42 10.81 2.65 -8.95
CA GLY A 42 12.19 2.81 -8.49
C GLY A 42 12.52 4.20 -7.93
N LYS A 43 11.52 4.99 -7.54
CA LYS A 43 11.72 6.32 -6.94
C LYS A 43 12.15 6.22 -5.48
N ASP A 44 13.04 7.13 -5.08
CA ASP A 44 13.46 7.25 -3.69
C ASP A 44 12.41 7.99 -2.85
N ASN A 45 12.56 7.98 -1.52
CA ASN A 45 11.61 8.65 -0.64
C ASN A 45 11.59 10.18 -0.88
N ASN A 46 12.71 10.80 -1.23
CA ASN A 46 12.80 12.23 -1.51
C ASN A 46 12.07 12.60 -2.80
N ASP A 47 12.30 11.86 -3.88
CA ASP A 47 11.55 12.00 -5.13
C ASP A 47 10.04 11.88 -4.90
N ILE A 48 9.62 10.90 -4.09
CA ILE A 48 8.21 10.69 -3.76
C ILE A 48 7.65 11.87 -2.96
N ALA A 49 8.43 12.36 -1.99
CA ALA A 49 8.07 13.50 -1.16
C ALA A 49 7.84 14.75 -2.02
N GLU A 50 8.72 15.00 -3.00
CA GLU A 50 8.60 16.10 -3.95
C GLU A 50 7.36 15.93 -4.84
N LYS A 51 7.19 14.76 -5.48
CA LYS A 51 6.07 14.50 -6.38
C LYS A 51 4.70 14.55 -5.71
N MET A 52 4.63 14.15 -4.44
CA MET A 52 3.40 14.17 -3.65
C MET A 52 3.21 15.46 -2.85
N PHE A 53 4.17 16.39 -2.89
CA PHE A 53 4.20 17.63 -2.09
C PHE A 53 3.99 17.38 -0.59
N ILE A 54 4.67 16.35 -0.04
CA ILE A 54 4.62 15.96 1.37
C ILE A 54 6.03 15.78 1.95
N SER A 55 6.14 15.67 3.27
CA SER A 55 7.45 15.44 3.91
C SER A 55 7.93 13.99 3.73
N ASN A 56 9.26 13.80 3.69
CA ASN A 56 9.91 12.48 3.73
C ASN A 56 9.44 11.59 4.91
N LYS A 57 9.16 12.22 6.05
CA LYS A 57 8.62 11.53 7.23
C LYS A 57 7.21 11.00 6.96
N THR A 58 6.40 11.77 6.24
CA THR A 58 5.06 11.36 5.80
C THR A 58 5.13 10.20 4.81
N VAL A 59 6.04 10.26 3.83
CA VAL A 59 6.29 9.14 2.88
C VAL A 59 6.70 7.88 3.64
N SER A 60 7.63 8.00 4.59
CA SER A 60 8.05 6.87 5.44
C SER A 60 6.88 6.28 6.22
N THR A 61 5.99 7.12 6.74
CA THR A 61 4.78 6.68 7.45
C THR A 61 3.83 5.90 6.52
N TYR A 62 3.57 6.41 5.32
CA TYR A 62 2.74 5.70 4.34
C TYR A 62 3.38 4.40 3.89
N LYS A 63 4.70 4.37 3.70
CA LYS A 63 5.46 3.16 3.35
C LYS A 63 5.35 2.08 4.43
N SER A 64 5.49 2.44 5.70
CA SER A 64 5.32 1.48 6.81
C SER A 64 3.88 0.93 6.87
N ARG A 65 2.86 1.78 6.72
CA ARG A 65 1.45 1.33 6.71
C ARG A 65 1.12 0.45 5.51
N LEU A 66 1.62 0.82 4.33
CA LEU A 66 1.52 0.01 3.12
C LEU A 66 2.12 -1.39 3.33
N MET A 67 3.33 -1.47 3.87
CA MET A 67 4.01 -2.75 4.16
C MET A 67 3.24 -3.59 5.18
N GLU A 68 2.71 -2.97 6.24
CA GLU A 68 1.89 -3.65 7.25
C GLU A 68 0.61 -4.24 6.65
N LYS A 69 -0.12 -3.47 5.84
CA LYS A 69 -1.37 -3.92 5.19
C LYS A 69 -1.15 -5.02 4.16
N LEU A 70 -0.05 -4.95 3.41
CA LEU A 70 0.31 -5.97 2.44
C LEU A 70 1.02 -7.18 3.07
N GLU A 71 1.29 -7.12 4.37
CA GLU A 71 2.08 -8.10 5.13
C GLU A 71 3.47 -8.35 4.50
N CYS A 72 4.05 -7.33 3.89
CA CYS A 72 5.36 -7.36 3.27
C CYS A 72 6.44 -6.94 4.28
N LYS A 73 7.49 -7.76 4.43
CA LYS A 73 8.59 -7.46 5.36
C LYS A 73 9.73 -6.72 4.68
N SER A 74 9.86 -6.89 3.37
CA SER A 74 10.89 -6.26 2.55
C SER A 74 10.31 -5.57 1.32
N LEU A 75 11.08 -4.63 0.75
CA LEU A 75 10.78 -4.05 -0.56
C LEU A 75 10.69 -5.13 -1.64
N MET A 76 11.51 -6.18 -1.56
CA MET A 76 11.46 -7.30 -2.50
C MET A 76 10.14 -8.07 -2.42
N ASP A 77 9.56 -8.19 -1.23
CA ASP A 77 8.23 -8.79 -1.06
C ASP A 77 7.17 -7.93 -1.74
N LEU A 78 7.29 -6.60 -1.62
CA LEU A 78 6.40 -5.65 -2.29
C LEU A 78 6.50 -5.75 -3.82
N TYR A 79 7.70 -5.87 -4.37
CA TYR A 79 7.90 -6.11 -5.81
C TYR A 79 7.28 -7.44 -6.25
N THR A 80 7.52 -8.51 -5.48
CA THR A 80 6.95 -9.83 -5.76
C THR A 80 5.42 -9.79 -5.70
N PHE A 81 4.87 -9.08 -4.73
CA PHE A 81 3.44 -8.86 -4.58
C PHE A 81 2.86 -8.09 -5.79
N ALA A 82 3.54 -7.03 -6.23
CA ALA A 82 3.15 -6.25 -7.39
C ALA A 82 3.15 -7.09 -8.68
N GLN A 83 4.22 -7.87 -8.90
CA GLN A 83 4.34 -8.80 -10.03
C GLN A 83 3.21 -9.85 -10.02
N ARG A 84 2.92 -10.46 -8.87
CA ARG A 84 1.85 -11.45 -8.70
C ARG A 84 0.47 -10.88 -9.03
N ASN A 85 0.23 -9.61 -8.66
CA ASN A 85 -1.02 -8.91 -8.91
C ASN A 85 -1.06 -8.17 -10.25
N LYS A 86 0.00 -8.27 -11.08
CA LYS A 86 0.16 -7.55 -12.36
C LYS A 86 0.01 -6.02 -12.19
N ILE A 87 0.53 -5.50 -11.10
CA ILE A 87 0.60 -4.06 -10.83
C ILE A 87 1.96 -3.59 -11.35
N GLY A 88 1.95 -3.02 -12.56
CA GLY A 88 3.11 -2.44 -13.25
C GLY A 88 2.63 -1.36 -14.20
#